data_AF-A0A954G759-F1
#
_entry.id   AF-A0A954G759-F1
#
_cell.length_a   1.000
_cell.length_b   1.000
_cell.length_c   1.000
_cell.angle_alpha   90.00
_cell.angle_beta   90.00
_cell.angle_gamma   90.00
#
_symmetry.space_group_name_H-M   'P 1'
#
loop_
_entity.id
_entity.type
_entity.pdbx_description
1 polymer ?
#
loop_
_entity_poly.entity_id
_entity_poly.type
_entity_poly.pdbx_seq_one_letter_code
_entity_poly.pdbx_strand_id
1 'polypeptide(L)'
;MKPQSHDLFDESTMSFGDHLEALRIHLWKALIGLAICVVLALFIGHKIVAVVRAPIDSALKEYNLDKLPQEETEEQQKSIEELITSLNAQQNPTAETKALQKILEDYQHRLNNLEDTMAEPVTLAVQEAFTTIYLKVSFVAGLVMASPWVIYQIWLFVAAGLYPHERKYVYIYLPISIFLFLGGALFCFYAVFPFVLNFLLGFNKLLGV
;
A
#
# COMPACT_ATOMS: atom_id res chain seq x y z
N MET A 1 -64.09 42.67 -8.82
CA MET A 1 -63.43 41.35 -8.83
C MET A 1 -62.12 41.50 -9.59
N LYS A 2 -60.97 41.40 -8.91
CA LYS A 2 -59.63 41.47 -9.53
C LYS A 2 -59.19 40.03 -9.81
N PRO A 3 -58.68 39.67 -11.00
CA PRO A 3 -58.30 38.30 -11.28
C PRO A 3 -57.07 37.93 -10.45
N GLN A 4 -57.10 36.78 -9.78
CA GLN A 4 -55.91 36.17 -9.18
C GLN A 4 -55.04 35.65 -10.32
N SER A 5 -53.94 36.36 -10.61
CA SER A 5 -52.84 35.79 -11.38
C SER A 5 -52.17 34.74 -10.51
N HIS A 6 -52.54 33.48 -10.72
CA HIS A 6 -51.81 32.35 -10.20
C HIS A 6 -50.47 32.32 -10.94
N ASP A 7 -49.48 33.01 -10.39
CA ASP A 7 -48.12 33.05 -10.93
C ASP A 7 -47.54 31.64 -10.86
N LEU A 8 -47.53 30.95 -12.01
CA LEU A 8 -47.01 29.59 -12.20
C LEU A 8 -45.53 29.43 -11.83
N PHE A 9 -44.85 30.53 -11.49
CA PHE A 9 -43.42 30.60 -11.18
C PHE A 9 -43.13 30.66 -9.68
N ASP A 10 -44.15 30.78 -8.82
CA ASP A 10 -43.96 30.97 -7.38
C ASP A 10 -43.78 29.63 -6.62
N GLU A 11 -44.17 28.50 -7.22
CA GLU A 11 -44.18 27.19 -6.55
C GLU A 11 -42.91 26.33 -6.75
N SER A 12 -41.94 26.73 -7.57
CA SER A 12 -40.85 25.82 -7.98
C SER A 12 -39.43 26.40 -8.00
N THR A 13 -39.24 27.65 -7.61
CA THR A 13 -37.90 28.25 -7.50
C THR A 13 -37.48 28.31 -6.04
N MET A 14 -36.83 27.25 -5.55
CA MET A 14 -35.93 27.44 -4.40
C MET A 14 -34.97 28.58 -4.74
N SER A 15 -34.70 29.47 -3.77
CA SER A 15 -33.80 30.59 -4.02
C SER A 15 -32.44 30.05 -4.46
N PHE A 16 -31.75 30.76 -5.36
CA PHE A 16 -30.39 30.38 -5.77
C PHE A 16 -29.46 30.17 -4.55
N GLY A 17 -29.70 30.93 -3.47
CA GLY A 17 -29.04 30.73 -2.18
C GLY A 17 -29.34 29.38 -1.53
N ASP A 18 -30.61 28.94 -1.53
CA ASP A 18 -31.04 27.66 -0.93
C ASP A 18 -30.41 26.46 -1.65
N HIS A 19 -30.25 26.57 -2.98
CA HIS A 19 -29.55 25.56 -3.78
C HIS A 19 -28.06 25.49 -3.46
N LEU A 20 -27.39 26.63 -3.31
CA LEU A 20 -25.98 26.68 -2.86
C LEU A 20 -25.81 26.17 -1.42
N GLU A 21 -26.80 26.35 -0.56
CA GLU A 21 -26.81 25.80 0.78
C GLU A 21 -26.99 24.27 0.79
N ALA A 22 -27.90 23.75 -0.05
CA ALA A 22 -28.00 22.31 -0.27
C ALA A 22 -26.66 21.72 -0.77
N LEU A 23 -25.98 22.43 -1.68
CA LEU A 23 -24.71 22.04 -2.26
C LEU A 23 -23.60 21.87 -1.22
N ARG A 24 -23.39 22.88 -0.35
CA ARG A 24 -22.34 22.82 0.68
C ARG A 24 -22.59 21.71 1.70
N ILE A 25 -23.86 21.43 2.03
CA ILE A 25 -24.21 20.42 3.03
C ILE A 25 -23.75 19.03 2.58
N HIS A 26 -23.97 18.69 1.30
CA HIS A 26 -23.50 17.41 0.74
C HIS A 26 -21.97 17.32 0.72
N LEU A 27 -21.28 18.41 0.36
CA LEU A 27 -19.82 18.47 0.37
C LEU A 27 -19.25 18.25 1.78
N TRP A 28 -19.80 18.94 2.79
CA TRP A 28 -19.38 18.78 4.19
C TRP A 28 -19.66 17.37 4.71
N LYS A 29 -20.82 16.76 4.38
CA LYS A 29 -21.14 15.38 4.78
C LYS A 29 -20.23 14.35 4.10
N ALA A 30 -19.82 14.59 2.86
CA ALA A 30 -18.83 13.76 2.17
C ALA A 30 -17.46 13.84 2.86
N LEU A 31 -16.99 15.06 3.17
CA LEU A 31 -15.72 15.29 3.85
C LEU A 31 -15.68 14.69 5.26
N ILE A 32 -16.73 14.89 6.05
CA ILE A 32 -16.81 14.35 7.41
C ILE A 32 -16.83 12.82 7.37
N GLY A 33 -17.61 12.22 6.47
CA GLY A 33 -17.65 10.76 6.30
C GLY A 33 -16.29 10.20 5.87
N LEU A 34 -15.62 10.85 4.92
CA LEU A 34 -14.26 10.49 4.51
C LEU A 34 -13.29 10.56 5.69
N ALA A 35 -13.30 11.65 6.47
CA ALA A 35 -12.43 11.81 7.63
C ALA A 35 -12.67 10.71 8.67
N ILE A 36 -13.93 10.38 8.98
CA ILE A 36 -14.27 9.29 9.91
C ILE A 36 -13.73 7.95 9.40
N CYS A 37 -13.97 7.60 8.14
CA CYS A 37 -13.47 6.35 7.56
C CYS A 37 -11.94 6.28 7.53
N VAL A 38 -11.25 7.38 7.22
CA VAL A 38 -9.78 7.46 7.27
C VAL A 38 -9.26 7.28 8.69
N VAL A 39 -9.86 7.95 9.67
CA VAL A 39 -9.47 7.78 11.09
C VAL A 39 -9.70 6.34 11.54
N LEU A 40 -10.85 5.74 11.23
CA LEU A 40 -11.12 4.32 11.53
C LEU A 40 -10.09 3.39 10.86
N ALA A 41 -9.73 3.66 9.60
CA ALA A 41 -8.71 2.89 8.91
C ALA A 41 -7.32 3.04 9.54
N LEU A 42 -6.97 4.19 10.12
CA LEU A 42 -5.73 4.37 10.88
C LEU A 42 -5.70 3.52 12.16
N PHE A 43 -6.84 3.37 12.85
CA PHE A 43 -6.95 2.46 14.01
C PHE A 43 -6.87 0.98 13.63
N ILE A 44 -7.36 0.62 12.44
CA ILE A 44 -7.36 -0.75 11.91
C ILE A 44 -6.11 -1.03 11.03
N GLY A 45 -5.23 -0.03 10.89
CA GLY A 45 -4.11 -0.02 9.95
C GLY A 45 -3.20 -1.23 10.07
N HIS A 46 -2.95 -1.73 11.29
CA HIS A 46 -2.15 -2.93 11.51
C HIS A 46 -2.69 -4.16 10.74
N LYS A 47 -4.01 -4.34 10.69
CA LYS A 47 -4.62 -5.45 9.95
C LYS A 47 -4.55 -5.24 8.43
N ILE A 48 -4.74 -4.00 7.98
CA ILE A 48 -4.70 -3.65 6.56
C ILE A 48 -3.30 -3.88 6.00
N VAL A 49 -2.27 -3.44 6.72
CA VAL A 49 -0.87 -3.62 6.33
C VAL A 49 -0.53 -5.11 6.23
N ALA A 50 -1.03 -5.95 7.15
CA ALA A 50 -0.83 -7.40 7.08
C ALA A 50 -1.44 -8.03 5.81
N VAL A 51 -2.63 -7.59 5.41
CA VAL A 51 -3.29 -8.07 4.18
C VAL A 51 -2.53 -7.67 2.93
N VAL A 52 -1.97 -6.46 2.89
CA VAL A 52 -1.20 -5.95 1.75
C VAL A 52 0.18 -6.60 1.64
N ARG A 53 0.83 -6.94 2.77
CA ARG A 53 2.14 -7.60 2.77
C ARG A 53 2.10 -9.07 2.34
N ALA A 54 1.04 -9.79 2.71
CA ALA A 54 0.91 -11.22 2.40
C ALA A 54 1.19 -11.64 0.93
N PRO A 55 0.66 -10.96 -0.11
CA PRO A 55 0.98 -11.30 -1.49
C PRO A 55 2.44 -11.00 -1.88
N ILE A 56 3.07 -9.99 -1.26
CA ILE A 56 4.47 -9.65 -1.50
C ILE A 56 5.38 -10.71 -0.89
N ASP A 57 5.14 -11.09 0.37
CA ASP A 57 5.93 -12.12 1.07
C ASP A 57 5.85 -13.47 0.35
N SER A 58 4.67 -13.79 -0.19
CA SER A 58 4.46 -15.00 -1.00
C SER A 58 5.24 -14.95 -2.32
N ALA A 59 5.25 -13.80 -3.00
CA ALA A 59 6.00 -13.62 -4.24
C ALA A 59 7.52 -13.63 -4.03
N LEU A 60 8.01 -13.06 -2.93
CA LEU A 60 9.44 -13.08 -2.59
C LEU A 60 9.94 -14.51 -2.32
N LYS A 61 9.14 -15.30 -1.59
CA LYS A 61 9.43 -16.70 -1.31
C LYS A 61 9.42 -17.57 -2.57
N GLU A 62 8.53 -17.28 -3.52
CA GLU A 62 8.45 -18.01 -4.79
C GLU A 62 9.70 -17.78 -5.68
N TYR A 63 10.34 -16.62 -5.57
CA TYR A 63 11.60 -16.34 -6.27
C TYR A 63 12.86 -16.69 -5.45
N ASN A 64 12.72 -17.30 -4.25
CA ASN A 64 13.80 -17.56 -3.28
C ASN A 64 14.64 -16.31 -2.92
N LEU A 65 14.10 -15.11 -3.12
CA LEU A 65 14.83 -13.86 -2.84
C LEU A 65 14.93 -13.57 -1.34
N ASP A 66 14.11 -14.23 -0.51
CA ASP A 66 14.24 -14.20 0.95
C ASP A 66 15.51 -14.92 1.44
N LYS A 67 16.05 -15.83 0.62
CA LYS A 67 17.24 -16.62 0.93
C LYS A 67 18.54 -16.10 0.33
N LEU A 68 18.48 -15.19 -0.65
CA LEU A 68 19.69 -14.66 -1.30
C LEU A 68 20.74 -14.10 -0.30
N PRO A 69 20.36 -13.34 0.75
CA PRO A 69 21.34 -12.86 1.72
C PRO A 69 21.99 -13.98 2.54
N GLN A 70 21.27 -15.08 2.76
CA GLN A 70 21.74 -16.21 3.56
C GLN A 70 22.52 -17.23 2.73
N GLU A 71 22.11 -17.52 1.49
CA GLU A 71 22.83 -18.45 0.61
C GLU A 71 24.23 -17.91 0.21
N GLU A 72 24.36 -16.62 -0.15
CA GLU A 72 25.67 -16.04 -0.48
C GLU A 72 26.61 -16.00 0.73
N THR A 73 26.06 -15.74 1.92
CA THR A 73 26.86 -15.64 3.16
C THR A 73 27.27 -17.02 3.68
N GLU A 74 26.40 -18.04 3.59
CA GLU A 74 26.72 -19.44 3.95
C GLU A 74 27.82 -20.03 3.03
N GLU A 75 27.78 -19.71 1.73
CA GLU A 75 28.80 -20.17 0.78
C GLU A 75 30.16 -19.51 1.03
N GLN A 76 30.16 -18.22 1.39
CA GLN A 76 31.37 -17.50 1.82
C GLN A 76 31.90 -18.00 3.17
N GLN A 77 31.04 -18.27 4.15
CA GLN A 77 31.42 -18.82 5.46
C GLN A 77 32.07 -20.20 5.30
N LYS A 78 31.48 -21.10 4.49
CA LYS A 78 32.08 -22.42 4.20
C LYS A 78 33.47 -22.30 3.58
N SER A 79 33.63 -21.40 2.61
CA SER A 79 34.92 -21.17 1.97
C SER A 79 35.98 -20.70 2.97
N ILE A 80 35.62 -19.81 3.90
CA ILE A 80 36.52 -19.34 4.95
C ILE A 80 36.83 -20.45 5.97
N GLU A 81 35.85 -21.25 6.35
CA GLU A 81 36.03 -22.37 7.28
C GLU A 81 36.96 -23.46 6.70
N GLU A 82 36.85 -23.76 5.40
CA GLU A 82 37.77 -24.64 4.69
C GLU A 82 39.20 -24.06 4.64
N LEU A 83 39.35 -22.75 4.42
CA LEU A 83 40.65 -22.09 4.46
C LEU A 83 41.29 -22.09 5.86
N ILE A 84 40.50 -21.87 6.91
CA ILE A 84 40.97 -21.95 8.31
C ILE A 84 41.34 -23.39 8.65
N THR A 85 40.54 -24.36 8.22
CA THR A 85 40.79 -25.80 8.46
C THR A 85 42.06 -26.27 7.75
N SER A 86 42.26 -25.85 6.49
CA SER A 86 43.48 -26.18 5.74
C SER A 86 44.74 -25.51 6.31
N LEU A 87 44.64 -24.27 6.80
CA LEU A 87 45.73 -23.59 7.51
C LEU A 87 46.07 -24.29 8.84
N ASN A 88 45.07 -24.71 9.62
CA ASN A 88 45.27 -25.43 10.88
C ASN A 88 45.85 -26.83 10.69
N ALA A 89 45.60 -27.49 9.55
CA ALA A 89 46.21 -28.76 9.19
C ALA A 89 47.72 -28.64 8.88
N GLN A 90 48.22 -27.43 8.64
CA GLN A 90 49.63 -27.19 8.36
C GLN A 90 50.45 -27.17 9.66
N GLN A 91 51.16 -28.27 9.90
CA GLN A 91 51.77 -28.66 11.18
C GLN A 91 52.90 -27.75 11.72
N ASN A 92 53.30 -26.70 11.01
CA ASN A 92 54.36 -25.78 11.43
C ASN A 92 53.94 -24.30 11.27
N PRO A 93 53.35 -23.68 12.31
CA PRO A 93 52.77 -22.35 12.20
C PRO A 93 53.87 -21.28 12.20
N THR A 94 54.33 -20.91 11.00
CA THR A 94 55.12 -19.70 10.74
C THR A 94 54.39 -18.44 11.20
N ALA A 95 55.13 -17.36 11.50
CA ALA A 95 54.53 -16.08 11.89
C ALA A 95 53.50 -15.55 10.87
N GLU A 96 53.71 -15.86 9.58
CA GLU A 96 52.81 -15.54 8.48
C GLU A 96 51.50 -16.32 8.53
N THR A 97 51.52 -17.62 8.86
CA THR A 97 50.28 -18.44 8.93
C THR A 97 49.40 -18.03 10.10
N LYS A 98 49.99 -17.63 11.24
CA LYS A 98 49.24 -17.04 12.36
C LYS A 98 48.64 -15.68 12.03
N ALA A 99 49.34 -14.85 11.25
CA ALA A 99 48.81 -13.57 10.79
C ALA A 99 47.62 -13.77 9.84
N LEU A 100 47.73 -14.70 8.89
CA LEU A 100 46.63 -15.05 7.98
C LEU A 100 45.44 -15.66 8.72
N GLN A 101 45.69 -16.52 9.71
CA GLN A 101 44.64 -17.09 10.56
C GLN A 101 43.85 -15.99 11.28
N LYS A 102 44.55 -15.04 11.92
CA LYS A 102 43.90 -13.92 12.59
C LYS A 102 43.08 -13.04 11.64
N ILE A 103 43.56 -12.82 10.43
CA ILE A 103 42.83 -12.05 9.41
C ILE A 103 41.56 -12.82 9.01
N LEU A 104 41.65 -14.12 8.73
CA LEU A 104 40.49 -14.93 8.35
C LEU A 104 39.44 -15.01 9.46
N GLU A 105 39.87 -15.17 10.72
CA GLU A 105 38.98 -15.14 11.88
C GLU A 105 38.28 -13.77 12.03
N ASP A 106 39.01 -12.66 11.80
CA ASP A 106 38.42 -11.30 11.80
C ASP A 106 37.41 -11.13 10.65
N TYR A 107 37.74 -11.61 9.45
CA TYR A 107 36.81 -11.58 8.31
C TYR A 107 35.56 -12.42 8.59
N GLN A 108 35.69 -13.62 9.15
CA GLN A 108 34.56 -14.47 9.53
C GLN A 108 33.66 -13.78 10.55
N HIS A 109 34.25 -13.15 11.57
CA HIS A 109 33.49 -12.38 12.57
C HIS A 109 32.75 -11.19 11.96
N ARG A 110 33.37 -10.47 11.01
CA ARG A 110 32.73 -9.35 10.31
C ARG A 110 31.58 -9.81 9.42
N LEU A 111 31.71 -10.95 8.75
CA LEU A 111 30.64 -11.52 7.93
C LEU A 111 29.42 -11.92 8.77
N ASN A 112 29.64 -12.57 9.92
CA ASN A 112 28.54 -12.94 10.83
C ASN A 112 27.75 -11.71 11.31
N ASN A 113 28.43 -10.60 11.60
CA ASN A 113 27.76 -9.35 11.97
C ASN A 113 26.99 -8.72 10.80
N LEU A 114 27.45 -8.91 9.56
CA LEU A 114 26.76 -8.43 8.37
C LEU A 114 25.52 -9.28 8.07
N GLU A 115 25.60 -10.59 8.28
CA GLU A 115 24.47 -11.52 8.15
C GLU A 115 23.30 -11.12 9.06
N ASP A 116 23.58 -10.87 10.34
CA ASP A 116 22.59 -10.39 11.30
C ASP A 116 21.97 -9.04 10.89
N THR A 117 22.74 -8.20 10.18
CA THR A 117 22.27 -6.88 9.73
C THR A 117 21.43 -6.98 8.45
N MET A 118 21.70 -7.95 7.57
CA MET A 118 21.01 -8.14 6.29
C MET A 118 19.80 -9.08 6.38
N ALA A 119 19.73 -9.90 7.43
CA ALA A 119 18.59 -10.76 7.72
C ALA A 119 17.32 -9.97 8.10
N GLU A 120 17.46 -8.72 8.57
CA GLU A 120 16.31 -7.83 8.70
C GLU A 120 16.00 -7.14 7.37
N PRO A 121 14.73 -7.17 6.90
CA PRO A 121 14.32 -6.40 5.74
C PRO A 121 14.63 -4.92 6.01
N VAL A 122 15.51 -4.35 5.19
CA VAL A 122 16.01 -2.98 5.33
C VAL A 122 14.83 -2.00 5.28
N THR A 123 14.32 -1.61 6.46
CA THR A 123 13.52 -0.41 6.60
C THR A 123 14.49 0.75 6.73
N LEU A 124 14.63 1.56 5.67
CA LEU A 124 15.63 2.64 5.57
C LEU A 124 15.60 3.65 6.74
N ALA A 125 14.51 3.72 7.51
CA ALA A 125 14.49 4.09 8.92
C ALA A 125 13.14 3.63 9.53
N VAL A 126 13.08 3.42 10.84
CA VAL A 126 11.80 3.18 11.56
C VAL A 126 10.77 4.29 11.25
N GLN A 127 11.26 5.52 11.04
CA GLN A 127 10.47 6.68 10.62
C GLN A 127 9.83 6.50 9.23
N GLU A 128 10.56 5.93 8.28
CA GLU A 128 10.07 5.69 6.91
C GLU A 128 9.09 4.53 6.85
N ALA A 129 9.32 3.46 7.62
CA ALA A 129 8.36 2.37 7.72
C ALA A 129 7.01 2.85 8.28
N PHE A 130 7.02 3.72 9.29
CA PHE A 130 5.80 4.30 9.85
C PHE A 130 5.09 5.24 8.86
N THR A 131 5.81 6.20 8.27
CA THR A 131 5.20 7.21 7.40
C THR A 131 4.85 6.69 6.01
N THR A 132 5.72 5.91 5.40
CA THR A 132 5.55 5.45 4.02
C THR A 132 4.67 4.22 3.94
N ILE A 133 4.83 3.26 4.85
CA ILE A 133 4.04 2.02 4.79
C ILE A 133 2.75 2.19 5.59
N TYR A 134 2.83 2.49 6.89
CA TYR A 134 1.62 2.49 7.73
C TYR A 134 0.64 3.61 7.36
N LEU A 135 1.11 4.87 7.29
CA LEU A 135 0.24 6.02 7.02
C LEU A 135 -0.34 6.01 5.60
N LYS A 136 0.49 5.81 4.56
CA LYS A 136 -0.02 5.82 3.18
C LYS A 136 -0.99 4.67 2.92
N VAL A 137 -0.66 3.45 3.35
CA VAL A 137 -1.53 2.28 3.15
C VAL A 137 -2.85 2.45 3.90
N SER A 138 -2.81 2.86 5.16
CA SER A 138 -4.02 3.08 5.95
C SER A 138 -4.87 4.24 5.42
N PHE A 139 -4.25 5.29 4.90
CA PHE A 139 -4.96 6.40 4.25
C PHE A 139 -5.68 5.96 2.98
N VAL A 140 -4.97 5.24 2.09
CA VAL A 140 -5.55 4.70 0.85
C VAL A 140 -6.67 3.71 1.17
N ALA A 141 -6.47 2.82 2.13
CA ALA A 141 -7.51 1.88 2.58
C ALA A 141 -8.73 2.61 3.17
N GLY A 142 -8.50 3.66 3.96
CA GLY A 142 -9.56 4.53 4.46
C GLY A 142 -10.35 5.20 3.35
N LEU A 143 -9.68 5.62 2.26
CA LEU A 143 -10.32 6.17 1.08
C LEU A 143 -11.18 5.14 0.34
N VAL A 144 -10.68 3.90 0.21
CA VAL A 144 -11.42 2.78 -0.39
C VAL A 144 -12.64 2.43 0.47
N MET A 145 -12.52 2.42 1.80
CA MET A 145 -13.64 2.19 2.72
C MET A 145 -14.66 3.35 2.69
N ALA A 146 -14.19 4.59 2.54
CA ALA A 146 -15.04 5.77 2.43
C ALA A 146 -15.78 5.85 1.09
N SER A 147 -15.30 5.17 0.06
CA SER A 147 -15.76 5.36 -1.33
C SER A 147 -17.26 5.17 -1.52
N PRO A 148 -17.98 4.19 -0.89
CA PRO A 148 -19.41 4.05 -1.10
C PRO A 148 -20.19 5.26 -0.58
N TRP A 149 -19.75 5.80 0.56
CA TRP A 149 -20.34 7.00 1.16
C TRP A 149 -20.04 8.25 0.32
N VAL A 150 -18.78 8.41 -0.11
CA VAL A 150 -18.36 9.56 -0.92
C VAL A 150 -19.09 9.57 -2.27
N ILE A 151 -19.15 8.42 -2.96
CA ILE A 151 -19.89 8.27 -4.22
C ILE A 151 -21.37 8.61 -4.02
N TYR A 152 -21.98 8.13 -2.95
CA TYR A 152 -23.37 8.46 -2.61
C TYR A 152 -23.59 9.98 -2.43
N GLN A 153 -22.72 10.66 -1.68
CA GLN A 153 -22.84 12.10 -1.46
C GLN A 153 -22.54 12.92 -2.72
N ILE A 154 -21.58 12.50 -3.56
CA ILE A 154 -21.29 13.13 -4.85
C ILE A 154 -22.51 13.04 -5.77
N TRP A 155 -23.16 11.88 -5.87
CA TRP A 155 -24.36 11.73 -6.68
C TRP A 155 -25.54 12.54 -6.14
N LEU A 156 -25.69 12.67 -4.82
CA LEU A 156 -26.69 13.57 -4.22
C LEU A 156 -26.42 15.05 -4.51
N PHE A 157 -25.15 15.45 -4.46
CA PHE A 157 -24.72 16.79 -4.86
C PHE A 157 -25.07 17.06 -6.33
N VAL A 158 -24.81 16.10 -7.22
CA VAL A 158 -25.19 16.19 -8.64
C VAL A 158 -26.71 16.23 -8.79
N ALA A 159 -27.45 15.39 -8.06
CA ALA A 159 -28.92 15.36 -8.08
C ALA A 159 -29.58 16.67 -7.63
N ALA A 160 -28.94 17.41 -6.72
CA ALA A 160 -29.40 18.73 -6.32
C ALA A 160 -29.35 19.69 -7.51
N GLY A 161 -28.25 19.67 -8.28
CA GLY A 161 -28.01 20.48 -9.48
C GLY A 161 -28.81 20.10 -10.74
N LEU A 162 -29.48 18.94 -10.76
CA LEU A 162 -30.24 18.44 -11.91
C LEU A 162 -31.73 18.81 -11.83
N TYR A 163 -32.35 18.99 -13.01
CA TYR A 163 -33.81 19.18 -13.09
C TYR A 163 -34.57 17.97 -12.52
N PRO A 164 -35.77 18.15 -11.93
CA PRO A 164 -36.51 17.08 -11.27
C PRO A 164 -36.72 15.81 -12.12
N HIS A 165 -36.93 15.98 -13.43
CA HIS A 165 -37.12 14.87 -14.38
C HIS A 165 -35.84 14.09 -14.74
N GLU A 166 -34.66 14.64 -14.48
CA GLU A 166 -33.35 14.03 -14.76
C GLU A 166 -32.77 13.33 -13.51
N ARG A 167 -33.25 13.70 -12.32
CA ARG A 167 -32.83 13.10 -11.04
C ARG A 167 -32.99 11.58 -11.00
N LYS A 168 -33.94 11.02 -11.76
CA LYS A 168 -34.14 9.56 -11.86
C LYS A 168 -32.88 8.80 -12.33
N TYR A 169 -32.07 9.43 -13.19
CA TYR A 169 -30.86 8.79 -13.72
C TYR A 169 -29.78 8.64 -12.66
N VAL A 170 -29.73 9.55 -11.69
CA VAL A 170 -28.79 9.47 -10.56
C VAL A 170 -28.99 8.18 -9.78
N TYR A 171 -30.23 7.78 -9.50
CA TYR A 171 -30.52 6.55 -8.77
C TYR A 171 -30.15 5.27 -9.56
N ILE A 172 -30.07 5.35 -10.89
CA ILE A 172 -29.64 4.25 -11.75
C ILE A 172 -28.10 4.17 -11.78
N TYR A 173 -27.42 5.30 -11.93
CA TYR A 173 -25.95 5.35 -12.05
C TYR A 173 -25.21 5.21 -10.73
N LEU A 174 -25.84 5.56 -9.60
CA LEU A 174 -25.26 5.42 -8.27
C LEU A 174 -24.84 3.99 -7.92
N PRO A 175 -25.72 2.96 -8.01
CA PRO A 175 -25.31 1.58 -7.72
C PRO A 175 -24.28 1.05 -8.72
N ILE A 176 -24.36 1.47 -9.99
CA ILE A 176 -23.37 1.09 -11.02
C ILE A 176 -21.99 1.65 -10.66
N SER A 177 -21.93 2.89 -10.18
CA SER A 177 -20.68 3.55 -9.79
C SER A 177 -20.03 2.85 -8.59
N ILE A 178 -20.82 2.48 -7.57
CA ILE A 178 -20.34 1.73 -6.41
C ILE A 178 -19.84 0.35 -6.82
N PHE A 179 -20.60 -0.36 -7.66
CA PHE A 179 -20.21 -1.68 -8.15
C PHE A 179 -18.93 -1.62 -8.98
N LEU A 180 -18.81 -0.63 -9.87
CA LEU A 180 -17.63 -0.45 -10.71
C LEU A 180 -16.39 -0.07 -9.89
N PHE A 181 -16.55 0.77 -8.85
CA PHE A 181 -15.44 1.10 -7.95
C PHE A 181 -14.96 -0.13 -7.17
N LEU A 182 -15.88 -0.87 -6.55
CA LEU A 182 -15.53 -2.07 -5.78
C LEU A 182 -14.97 -3.17 -6.69
N GLY A 183 -15.56 -3.37 -7.86
CA GLY A 183 -15.07 -4.28 -8.89
C GLY A 183 -13.68 -3.90 -9.37
N GLY A 184 -13.42 -2.61 -9.62
CA GLY A 184 -12.10 -2.08 -9.97
C GLY A 184 -11.07 -2.25 -8.86
N ALA A 185 -11.44 -2.01 -7.61
CA ALA A 185 -10.57 -2.21 -6.45
C ALA A 185 -10.18 -3.69 -6.29
N LEU A 186 -11.14 -4.60 -6.40
CA LEU A 186 -10.89 -6.05 -6.36
C LEU A 186 -10.05 -6.51 -7.55
N PHE A 187 -10.35 -6.03 -8.76
CA PHE A 187 -9.57 -6.32 -9.96
C PHE A 187 -8.11 -5.87 -9.82
N CYS A 188 -7.89 -4.67 -9.28
CA CYS A 188 -6.55 -4.17 -9.01
C CYS A 188 -5.80 -5.08 -8.03
N PHE A 189 -6.44 -5.48 -6.93
CA PHE A 189 -5.83 -6.32 -5.92
C PHE A 189 -5.53 -7.76 -6.40
N TYR A 190 -6.45 -8.38 -7.13
CA TYR A 190 -6.34 -9.79 -7.51
C TYR A 190 -5.71 -10.05 -8.88
N ALA A 191 -5.80 -9.11 -9.84
CA ALA A 191 -5.25 -9.30 -11.18
C ALA A 191 -4.03 -8.44 -11.44
N VAL A 192 -4.13 -7.12 -11.20
CA VAL A 192 -3.05 -6.17 -11.53
C VAL A 192 -1.87 -6.35 -10.59
N PHE A 193 -2.12 -6.47 -9.28
CA PHE A 193 -1.06 -6.58 -8.29
C PHE A 193 -0.12 -7.79 -8.51
N PRO A 194 -0.60 -9.04 -8.65
CA PRO A 194 0.29 -10.17 -8.92
C PRO A 194 0.95 -10.09 -10.29
N PHE A 195 0.29 -9.52 -11.31
CA PHE A 195 0.89 -9.30 -12.61
C PHE A 195 2.09 -8.34 -12.53
N VAL A 196 1.94 -7.21 -11.83
CA VAL A 196 3.01 -6.23 -11.64
C VAL A 196 4.16 -6.84 -10.83
N LEU A 197 3.88 -7.59 -9.77
CA LEU A 197 4.92 -8.26 -8.98
C LEU A 197 5.73 -9.25 -9.83
N ASN A 198 5.06 -10.13 -10.59
CA ASN A 198 5.75 -11.06 -11.48
C ASN A 198 6.59 -10.35 -12.54
N PHE A 199 6.09 -9.25 -13.10
CA PHE A 199 6.85 -8.43 -14.03
C PHE A 199 8.08 -7.80 -13.36
N LEU A 200 7.92 -7.18 -12.19
CA LEU A 200 9.02 -6.53 -11.47
C LEU A 200 10.10 -7.52 -11.06
N LEU A 201 9.71 -8.67 -10.49
CA LEU A 201 10.63 -9.71 -10.04
C LEU A 201 11.29 -10.42 -11.22
N GLY A 202 10.55 -10.70 -12.30
CA GLY A 202 11.12 -11.22 -13.54
C GLY A 202 12.11 -10.26 -14.19
N PHE A 203 11.83 -8.95 -14.15
CA PHE A 203 12.74 -7.92 -14.63
C PHE A 203 13.99 -7.78 -13.77
N ASN A 204 13.84 -7.83 -12.45
CA ASN A 204 14.95 -7.84 -11.49
C ASN A 204 15.88 -9.04 -11.75
N LYS A 205 15.32 -10.26 -11.88
CA LYS A 205 16.08 -11.46 -12.25
C LYS A 205 16.80 -11.34 -13.59
N LEU A 206 16.19 -10.68 -14.58
CA LEU A 206 16.82 -10.42 -15.89
C LEU A 206 18.04 -9.49 -15.77
N LEU A 207 17.98 -8.51 -14.86
CA LEU A 207 19.08 -7.57 -14.60
C LEU A 207 20.20 -8.17 -13.74
N GLY A 208 19.94 -9.27 -13.03
CA GLY A 208 20.94 -9.93 -12.18
C GLY A 208 21.34 -9.10 -10.95
N VAL A 209 20.41 -8.26 -10.46
CA VAL A 209 20.53 -7.45 -9.23
C VAL A 209 19.43 -7.85 -8.28
#